data_AF-A0A7X7IB75-F1
#
_entry.id   AF-A0A7X7IB75-F1
#
_cell.length_a   1.000
_cell.length_b   1.000
_cell.length_c   1.000
_cell.angle_alpha   90.00
_cell.angle_beta   90.00
_cell.angle_gamma   90.00
#
_symmetry.space_group_name_H-M   'P 1'
#
loop_
_entity.id
_entity.type
_entity.pdbx_description
1 polymer ?
#
loop_
_entity_poly.entity_id
_entity_poly.type
_entity_poly.pdbx_seq_one_letter_code
_entity_poly.pdbx_strand_id
1 'polypeptide(L)'
;MAESAVVVHAEGDLDVYTAPRLKEVLDEHVAGAKRLVLDLSEVHFIDSTALAVLVGALQQSQATDGEFRLVVSDPFLLKIFHITGFDGIFPIYPAVAEALDGV
;
A
#
# COMPACT_ATOMS: atom_id res chain seq x y z
N MET A 1 -19.98 -5.22 14.07
CA MET A 1 -19.00 -6.25 13.65
C MET A 1 -17.81 -5.44 13.20
N ALA A 2 -16.70 -5.44 13.96
CA ALA A 2 -15.57 -4.59 13.64
C ALA A 2 -14.95 -5.11 12.34
N GLU A 3 -15.04 -4.32 11.28
CA GLU A 3 -14.36 -4.61 10.03
C GLU A 3 -12.86 -4.56 10.34
N SER A 4 -12.17 -5.70 10.27
CA SER A 4 -10.74 -5.82 10.59
C SER A 4 -9.92 -5.14 9.50
N ALA A 5 -9.80 -3.82 9.61
CA ALA A 5 -8.91 -3.01 8.80
C ALA A 5 -7.55 -2.86 9.51
N VAL A 6 -6.47 -3.10 8.78
CA VAL A 6 -5.10 -2.88 9.25
C VAL A 6 -4.52 -1.71 8.48
N VAL A 7 -4.03 -0.71 9.21
CA VAL A 7 -3.31 0.43 8.63
C VAL A 7 -1.83 0.25 8.91
N VAL A 8 -1.03 0.20 7.86
CA VAL A 8 0.43 0.15 7.92
C VAL A 8 0.95 1.53 7.57
N HIS A 9 1.67 2.16 8.48
CA HIS A 9 2.30 3.46 8.24
C HIS A 9 3.75 3.26 7.80
N ALA A 10 4.13 3.80 6.66
CA ALA A 10 5.51 3.82 6.20
C ALA A 10 6.03 5.26 6.20
N GLU A 11 7.28 5.41 6.67
CA GLU A 11 7.97 6.69 6.73
C GLU A 11 9.36 6.58 6.07
N GLY A 12 9.81 7.67 5.45
CA GLY A 12 11.13 7.76 4.82
C GLY A 12 11.17 7.26 3.38
N ASP A 13 12.15 6.41 3.06
CA ASP A 13 12.40 5.95 1.69
C ASP A 13 12.06 4.46 1.53
N LEU A 14 11.29 4.14 0.49
CA LEU A 14 10.95 2.77 0.09
C LEU A 14 11.87 2.31 -1.03
N ASP A 15 13.04 1.83 -0.64
CA ASP A 15 14.10 1.36 -1.53
C ASP A 15 14.39 -0.14 -1.31
N VAL A 16 15.41 -0.67 -1.98
CA VAL A 16 15.80 -2.09 -1.92
C VAL A 16 16.13 -2.57 -0.48
N TYR A 17 16.56 -1.69 0.41
CA TYR A 17 16.90 -2.01 1.80
C TYR A 17 15.66 -2.06 2.70
N THR A 18 14.66 -1.21 2.46
CA THR A 18 13.41 -1.16 3.26
C THR A 18 12.30 -2.05 2.70
N ALA A 19 12.31 -2.32 1.40
CA ALA A 19 11.38 -3.21 0.70
C ALA A 19 11.21 -4.61 1.33
N PRO A 20 12.27 -5.35 1.72
CA PRO A 20 12.09 -6.67 2.34
C PRO A 20 11.36 -6.58 3.69
N ARG A 21 11.67 -5.56 4.50
CA ARG A 21 10.99 -5.35 5.78
C ARG A 21 9.53 -4.98 5.58
N LEU A 22 9.23 -4.09 4.63
CA LEU A 22 7.86 -3.77 4.25
C LEU A 22 7.11 -5.04 3.82
N LYS A 23 7.74 -5.87 2.98
CA LYS A 23 7.16 -7.13 2.53
C LYS A 23 6.73 -8.02 3.68
N GLU A 24 7.63 -8.24 4.65
CA GLU A 24 7.34 -9.10 5.81
C GLU A 24 6.11 -8.60 6.58
N VAL A 25 6.06 -7.30 6.88
CA VAL A 25 4.92 -6.69 7.58
C VAL A 25 3.62 -6.83 6.79
N LEU A 26 3.65 -6.61 5.47
CA LEU A 26 2.47 -6.76 4.63
C LEU A 26 2.01 -8.22 4.58
N ASP A 27 2.93 -9.17 4.45
CA ASP A 27 2.65 -10.61 4.38
C ASP A 27 2.03 -11.16 5.68
N GLU A 28 2.49 -10.68 6.84
CA GLU A 28 1.93 -11.06 8.14
C GLU A 28 0.48 -10.61 8.31
N HIS A 29 0.10 -9.47 7.73
CA HIS A 29 -1.23 -8.89 7.91
C HIS A 29 -2.20 -9.17 6.77
N VAL A 30 -1.72 -9.42 5.55
CA VAL A 30 -2.56 -9.62 4.36
C VAL A 30 -3.46 -10.86 4.45
N ALA A 31 -3.02 -11.89 5.18
CA ALA A 31 -3.82 -13.11 5.35
C ALA A 31 -4.94 -12.97 6.39
N GLY A 32 -4.83 -12.00 7.31
CA GLY A 32 -5.77 -11.82 8.43
C GLY A 32 -6.66 -10.57 8.33
N ALA A 33 -6.30 -9.61 7.49
CA ALA A 33 -7.03 -8.36 7.32
C ALA A 33 -8.00 -8.45 6.14
N LYS A 34 -9.24 -7.98 6.33
CA LYS A 34 -10.16 -7.77 5.21
C LYS A 34 -9.81 -6.53 4.40
N ARG A 35 -9.20 -5.54 5.04
CA ARG A 35 -8.80 -4.28 4.42
C ARG A 35 -7.43 -3.91 4.94
N LEU A 36 -6.46 -3.79 4.05
CA LEU A 36 -5.11 -3.39 4.37
C LEU A 36 -4.82 -2.05 3.70
N VAL A 37 -4.58 -1.03 4.50
CA VAL A 37 -4.30 0.33 4.05
C VAL A 37 -2.82 0.60 4.32
N LEU A 38 -2.06 0.93 3.28
CA LEU A 38 -0.68 1.36 3.40
C LEU A 38 -0.59 2.88 3.26
N ASP A 39 -0.22 3.55 4.34
CA ASP A 39 0.07 4.98 4.34
C ASP A 39 1.50 5.26 3.87
N LEU A 40 1.58 6.00 2.76
CA LEU A 40 2.81 6.49 2.15
C LEU A 40 2.89 8.02 2.26
N SER A 41 2.13 8.64 3.18
CA SER A 41 2.07 10.10 3.30
C SER A 41 3.40 10.69 3.77
N GLU A 42 4.18 9.92 4.53
CA GLU A 42 5.53 10.29 4.99
C GLU A 42 6.64 9.58 4.20
N VAL A 43 6.29 8.93 3.08
CA VAL A 43 7.27 8.37 2.16
C VAL A 43 7.62 9.42 1.11
N HIS A 44 8.89 9.58 0.80
CA HIS A 44 9.35 10.59 -0.17
C HIS A 44 9.92 9.97 -1.45
N PHE A 45 10.27 8.68 -1.40
CA PHE A 45 10.88 7.96 -2.52
C PHE A 45 10.38 6.52 -2.56
N ILE A 46 10.14 6.02 -3.77
CA ILE A 46 9.82 4.61 -4.01
C ILE A 46 10.59 4.09 -5.23
N ASP A 47 11.28 2.96 -5.06
CA ASP A 47 11.96 2.28 -6.15
C ASP A 47 11.12 1.11 -6.72
N SER A 48 11.53 0.63 -7.88
CA SER A 48 11.00 -0.56 -8.55
C SER A 48 10.90 -1.79 -7.64
N THR A 49 11.83 -1.95 -6.70
CA THR A 49 11.83 -3.07 -5.75
C THR A 49 10.68 -2.97 -4.76
N ALA A 50 10.43 -1.78 -4.21
CA ALA A 50 9.31 -1.57 -3.30
C ALA A 50 7.97 -1.71 -4.04
N LEU A 51 7.86 -1.19 -5.28
CA LEU A 51 6.69 -1.42 -6.12
C LEU A 51 6.40 -2.91 -6.32
N ALA A 52 7.42 -3.72 -6.61
CA ALA A 52 7.24 -5.18 -6.75
C ALA A 52 6.72 -5.85 -5.47
N VAL A 53 7.14 -5.37 -4.30
CA VAL A 53 6.61 -5.83 -3.00
C VAL A 53 5.14 -5.47 -2.84
N LEU A 54 4.74 -4.24 -3.18
CA LEU A 54 3.34 -3.80 -3.13
C LEU A 54 2.45 -4.66 -4.04
N VAL A 55 2.92 -4.96 -5.25
CA VAL A 55 2.19 -5.81 -6.20
C VAL A 55 2.03 -7.24 -5.67
N GLY A 56 3.04 -7.74 -4.97
CA GLY A 56 2.96 -9.03 -4.27
C GLY A 56 1.90 -9.03 -3.17
N ALA A 57 1.89 -7.98 -2.34
CA ALA A 57 0.89 -7.84 -1.27
C ALA A 57 -0.54 -7.71 -1.82
N LEU A 58 -0.75 -6.93 -2.88
CA LEU A 58 -2.06 -6.80 -3.53
C LEU A 58 -2.57 -8.14 -4.08
N GLN A 59 -1.70 -8.92 -4.74
CA GLN A 59 -2.10 -10.25 -5.24
C GLN A 59 -2.49 -11.20 -4.11
N GLN A 60 -1.75 -11.17 -2.99
CA GLN A 60 -2.08 -11.97 -1.81
C GLN A 60 -3.38 -11.54 -1.15
N SER A 61 -3.61 -10.23 -1.04
CA SER A 61 -4.86 -9.67 -0.51
C SER A 61 -6.06 -10.12 -1.34
N GLN A 62 -5.95 -10.03 -2.67
CA GLN A 62 -7.01 -10.51 -3.56
C GLN A 62 -7.23 -12.03 -3.45
N ALA A 63 -6.17 -12.81 -3.19
CA ALA A 63 -6.29 -14.25 -2.97
C ALA A 63 -7.05 -14.61 -1.68
N THR A 64 -7.06 -13.71 -0.69
CA THR A 64 -7.78 -13.87 0.59
C THR A 64 -9.11 -13.12 0.64
N ASP A 65 -9.61 -12.62 -0.50
CA ASP A 65 -10.82 -11.77 -0.60
C ASP A 65 -10.69 -10.46 0.22
N GLY A 66 -9.45 -10.02 0.46
CA GLY A 66 -9.10 -8.78 1.13
C GLY A 66 -8.81 -7.64 0.16
N GLU A 67 -9.00 -6.42 0.62
CA GLU A 67 -8.72 -5.21 -0.14
C GLU A 67 -7.37 -4.60 0.25
N PHE A 68 -6.54 -4.28 -0.73
CA PHE A 68 -5.29 -3.55 -0.50
C PHE A 68 -5.39 -2.14 -1.08
N ARG A 69 -5.20 -1.13 -0.23
CA ARG A 69 -5.41 0.29 -0.55
C ARG A 69 -4.15 1.08 -0.22
N LEU A 70 -3.82 2.03 -1.08
CA LEU A 70 -2.66 2.92 -0.90
C LEU A 70 -3.15 4.31 -0.51
N VAL A 71 -2.48 4.93 0.46
CA VAL A 71 -2.66 6.34 0.76
C VAL A 71 -1.41 7.06 0.31
N VAL A 72 -1.56 7.96 -0.66
CA VAL A 72 -0.47 8.75 -1.21
C VAL A 72 -0.94 10.20 -1.24
N SER A 73 -0.38 11.01 -0.34
CA SER A 73 -0.62 12.46 -0.34
C SER A 73 0.41 13.23 -1.17
N ASP A 74 1.57 12.64 -1.41
CA ASP A 74 2.65 13.31 -2.12
C ASP A 74 2.45 13.28 -3.66
N PRO A 75 2.41 14.46 -4.33
CA PRO A 75 2.14 14.55 -5.76
C PRO A 75 3.29 14.03 -6.63
N PHE A 76 4.52 13.96 -6.10
CA PHE A 76 5.65 13.40 -6.83
C PHE A 76 5.56 11.87 -6.86
N LEU A 77 5.23 11.23 -5.73
CA LEU A 77 4.90 9.82 -5.67
C LEU A 77 3.72 9.46 -6.59
N LEU A 78 2.63 10.23 -6.54
CA LEU A 78 1.48 10.01 -7.45
C LEU A 78 1.89 10.03 -8.92
N LYS A 79 2.79 10.94 -9.32
CA LYS A 79 3.34 10.95 -10.69
C LYS A 79 4.13 9.69 -10.99
N ILE A 80 4.94 9.18 -10.07
CA ILE A 80 5.67 7.92 -10.26
C ILE A 80 4.69 6.78 -10.50
N PHE A 81 3.65 6.65 -9.67
CA PHE A 81 2.59 5.65 -9.84
C PHE A 81 1.87 5.79 -11.19
N HIS A 82 1.58 7.01 -11.63
CA HIS A 82 0.93 7.26 -12.91
C HIS A 82 1.84 6.97 -14.12
N ILE A 83 3.12 7.36 -14.06
CA ILE A 83 4.09 7.09 -15.13
C ILE A 83 4.34 5.57 -15.28
N THR A 84 4.35 4.86 -14.16
CA THR A 84 4.55 3.40 -14.13
C THR A 84 3.27 2.61 -14.44
N GLY A 85 2.12 3.28 -14.52
CA GLY A 85 0.81 2.68 -14.80
C GLY A 85 0.22 1.90 -13.62
N PHE A 86 0.74 2.13 -12.40
CA PHE A 86 0.28 1.48 -11.18
C PHE A 86 -0.94 2.17 -10.56
N ASP A 87 -1.27 3.40 -10.98
CA ASP A 87 -2.48 4.12 -10.55
C ASP A 87 -3.79 3.42 -10.95
N GLY A 88 -3.77 2.58 -11.99
CA GLY A 88 -4.92 1.78 -12.39
C GLY A 88 -5.02 0.40 -11.72
N ILE A 89 -3.95 -0.02 -11.03
CA ILE A 89 -3.86 -1.37 -10.41
C ILE A 89 -4.18 -1.29 -8.92
N PHE A 90 -3.77 -0.20 -8.28
CA PHE A 90 -4.03 0.04 -6.87
C PHE A 90 -5.07 1.14 -6.67
N PRO A 91 -6.05 0.95 -5.77
CA PRO A 91 -6.88 2.06 -5.33
C PRO A 91 -6.05 3.00 -4.45
N ILE A 92 -5.74 4.19 -4.99
CA ILE A 92 -4.97 5.23 -4.33
C ILE A 92 -5.92 6.29 -3.76
N TYR A 93 -5.73 6.62 -2.49
CA TYR A 93 -6.49 7.62 -1.76
C TYR A 93 -5.55 8.72 -1.26
N PRO A 94 -6.04 9.96 -1.06
CA PRO A 94 -5.20 11.06 -0.56
C PRO A 94 -5.02 11.02 0.96
N ALA A 95 -5.85 10.27 1.70
CA ALA A 95 -5.79 10.15 3.16
C ALA A 95 -6.27 8.77 3.66
N VAL A 96 -5.75 8.35 4.83
CA VAL A 96 -6.15 7.09 5.50
C VAL A 96 -7.64 7.04 5.79
N ALA A 97 -8.25 8.16 6.19
CA ALA A 97 -9.69 8.22 6.44
C ALA A 97 -10.51 7.82 5.19
N GLU A 98 -10.12 8.32 4.01
CA GLU A 98 -10.78 7.96 2.76
C GLU A 98 -10.48 6.52 2.33
N ALA A 99 -9.26 6.04 2.58
CA ALA A 99 -8.92 4.64 2.33
C ALA A 99 -9.66 3.67 3.26
N LEU A 100 -10.08 4.10 4.45
CA LEU A 100 -10.89 3.29 5.36
C LEU A 100 -12.38 3.35 5.02
N ASP A 101 -12.88 4.51 4.58
CA ASP A 101 -14.30 4.75 4.31
C ASP A 101 -14.72 4.39 2.88
N GLY A 102 -13.79 4.47 1.91
CA GLY A 102 -14.06 4.25 0.50
C GLY A 102 -14.79 2.93 0.28
N VAL A 103 -15.98 3.00 -0.30
CA VAL A 103 -16.82 1.83 -0.59
C VAL A 103 -16.52 1.28 -1.98
#